data_AF-A0A317KMI9-F1
#
_entry.id   AF-A0A317KMI9-F1
#
_cell.length_a   1.000
_cell.length_b   1.000
_cell.length_c   1.000
_cell.angle_alpha   90.00
_cell.angle_beta   90.00
_cell.angle_gamma   90.00
#
_symmetry.space_group_name_H-M   'P 1'
#
loop_
_entity.id
_entity.type
_entity.pdbx_description
1 polymer ?
#
loop_
_entity_poly.entity_id
_entity_poly.type
_entity_poly.pdbx_seq_one_letter_code
_entity_poly.pdbx_strand_id
1 'polypeptide(L)'
;MTEPPRPPGADGPGAPPPDPTAPSAVPGQPAGDEPTAPLSGASAPGGYPPPGGYPPPTGDQPPSGGYPPPAGAPPSGGYPPPGGYPPGAGYPTGGGYGPPAGFANNEDKTWALIAHFGGAAGVIIGGGLLGWLAPLIAMMVRGQQSPTVRAHAVAALNFQLTWTIVGVLGWVVTLVTCGILFFVPMLVWLVPLIFGIIGGFKANEGVLYRYPMTYSFTR
;
A
#
# COMPACT_ATOMS: atom_id res chain seq x y z
N MET A 1 -52.31 11.32 52.69
CA MET A 1 -51.76 12.61 52.24
C MET A 1 -51.34 12.41 50.80
N THR A 2 -52.17 12.89 49.88
CA THR A 2 -52.07 12.69 48.42
C THR A 2 -51.38 13.89 47.79
N GLU A 3 -50.38 13.63 46.95
CA GLU A 3 -49.58 14.62 46.23
C GLU A 3 -50.43 15.37 45.18
N PRO A 4 -50.26 16.70 45.03
CA PRO A 4 -51.00 17.50 44.04
C PRO A 4 -50.50 17.27 42.60
N PRO A 5 -51.35 17.46 41.58
CA PRO A 5 -51.06 17.10 40.19
C PRO A 5 -50.10 18.07 39.48
N ARG A 6 -49.18 17.50 38.69
CA ARG A 6 -48.23 18.21 37.82
C ARG A 6 -48.94 18.87 36.61
N PRO A 7 -48.57 20.09 36.21
CA PRO A 7 -49.15 20.74 35.04
C PRO A 7 -48.66 20.12 33.71
N PRO A 8 -49.49 20.09 32.64
CA PRO A 8 -49.17 19.45 31.36
C PRO A 8 -48.40 20.39 30.42
N GLY A 9 -47.39 19.87 29.70
CA GLY A 9 -46.88 20.51 28.47
C GLY A 9 -45.46 21.13 28.49
N ALA A 10 -44.52 20.66 29.30
CA ALA A 10 -43.10 20.97 29.08
C ALA A 10 -42.48 19.96 28.08
N ASP A 11 -43.05 19.86 26.89
CA ASP A 11 -42.53 19.08 25.78
C ASP A 11 -41.59 19.94 24.92
N GLY A 12 -40.34 19.52 24.81
CA GLY A 12 -39.32 20.08 23.93
C GLY A 12 -38.06 19.20 23.92
N PRO A 13 -37.66 18.60 22.78
CA PRO A 13 -36.84 17.38 22.76
C PRO A 13 -35.35 17.67 22.88
N GLY A 14 -34.76 17.25 24.01
CA GLY A 14 -33.33 17.25 24.24
C GLY A 14 -32.75 15.84 24.24
N ALA A 15 -31.64 15.69 23.53
CA ALA A 15 -30.61 14.64 23.62
C ALA A 15 -30.82 13.34 22.80
N PRO A 16 -30.11 13.19 21.68
CA PRO A 16 -29.64 11.88 21.22
C PRO A 16 -28.66 11.27 22.25
N PRO A 17 -28.68 9.95 22.50
CA PRO A 17 -27.88 9.30 23.53
C PRO A 17 -26.39 9.16 23.17
N PRO A 18 -25.49 9.14 24.17
CA PRO A 18 -24.06 8.89 23.98
C PRO A 18 -23.74 7.38 23.92
N ASP A 19 -22.74 7.01 23.12
CA ASP A 19 -22.14 5.67 23.11
C ASP A 19 -20.59 5.80 23.06
N PRO A 20 -19.82 4.85 23.62
CA PRO A 20 -19.10 5.13 24.85
C PRO A 20 -17.68 4.55 24.83
N THR A 21 -16.68 5.25 24.31
CA THR A 21 -15.28 4.87 24.54
C THR A 21 -14.33 6.07 24.40
N ALA A 22 -14.16 6.84 25.47
CA ALA A 22 -12.93 7.62 25.69
C ALA A 22 -12.73 7.88 27.19
N PRO A 23 -11.68 7.34 27.83
CA PRO A 23 -11.36 7.63 29.22
C PRO A 23 -10.44 8.86 29.36
N SER A 24 -10.98 9.82 30.11
CA SER A 24 -10.41 10.69 31.16
C SER A 24 -8.94 11.12 31.14
N ALA A 25 -8.73 12.45 31.19
CA ALA A 25 -7.51 13.11 31.67
C ALA A 25 -7.86 14.16 32.76
N VAL A 26 -6.87 14.42 33.61
CA VAL A 26 -6.90 14.86 35.01
C VAL A 26 -7.20 16.37 35.24
N PRO A 27 -7.83 16.78 36.36
CA PRO A 27 -8.11 18.19 36.69
C PRO A 27 -7.10 18.85 37.64
N GLY A 28 -6.76 20.13 37.38
CA GLY A 28 -5.98 20.97 38.31
C GLY A 28 -5.86 22.45 37.91
N GLN A 29 -6.59 23.31 38.64
CA GLN A 29 -6.42 24.76 38.89
C GLN A 29 -6.99 25.84 37.93
N PRO A 30 -7.40 27.02 38.47
CA PRO A 30 -8.56 27.80 38.02
C PRO A 30 -8.26 29.22 37.51
N ALA A 31 -9.35 29.88 37.11
CA ALA A 31 -9.53 31.12 36.36
C ALA A 31 -8.94 32.44 36.93
N GLY A 32 -8.78 33.43 36.03
CA GLY A 32 -8.64 34.85 36.37
C GLY A 32 -8.35 35.77 35.17
N ASP A 33 -9.39 36.46 34.70
CA ASP A 33 -9.48 37.88 34.29
C ASP A 33 -8.64 38.49 33.13
N GLU A 34 -9.35 38.94 32.08
CA GLU A 34 -9.03 40.13 31.22
C GLU A 34 -9.23 41.45 32.03
N PRO A 35 -8.83 42.70 31.61
CA PRO A 35 -8.74 43.24 30.23
C PRO A 35 -7.71 44.40 29.96
N THR A 36 -7.80 45.00 28.75
CA THR A 36 -7.45 46.38 28.30
C THR A 36 -6.06 46.74 27.72
N ALA A 37 -6.09 47.30 26.49
CA ALA A 37 -5.06 48.05 25.75
C ALA A 37 -4.99 49.55 26.24
N PRO A 38 -4.13 50.51 25.75
CA PRO A 38 -3.64 50.69 24.36
C PRO A 38 -2.25 51.38 24.10
N LEU A 39 -1.92 51.47 22.79
CA LEU A 39 -1.24 52.57 22.05
C LEU A 39 0.31 52.80 22.08
N SER A 40 0.97 52.67 20.91
CA SER A 40 1.57 53.80 20.12
C SER A 40 2.92 53.51 19.41
N GLY A 41 3.00 53.89 18.11
CA GLY A 41 4.22 54.28 17.37
C GLY A 41 5.04 53.13 16.76
N ALA A 42 5.56 53.15 15.54
CA ALA A 42 5.77 54.20 14.56
C ALA A 42 5.96 53.60 13.14
N SER A 43 6.13 54.49 12.18
CA SER A 43 5.75 54.46 10.76
C SER A 43 6.82 54.01 9.74
N ALA A 44 6.31 53.32 8.71
CA ALA A 44 6.52 53.47 7.24
C ALA A 44 7.83 53.02 6.53
N PRO A 45 7.72 52.64 5.22
CA PRO A 45 8.74 51.91 4.44
C PRO A 45 9.41 52.76 3.34
N GLY A 46 10.53 52.30 2.78
CA GLY A 46 11.16 52.91 1.59
C GLY A 46 11.98 51.90 0.78
N GLY A 47 11.81 51.91 -0.56
CA GLY A 47 12.40 50.96 -1.51
C GLY A 47 13.32 51.56 -2.59
N TYR A 48 13.53 50.76 -3.65
CA TYR A 48 14.23 50.96 -4.96
C TYR A 48 15.76 50.69 -5.03
N PRO A 49 16.36 50.42 -6.23
CA PRO A 49 16.18 49.30 -7.19
C PRO A 49 17.55 48.71 -7.73
N PRO A 50 17.64 47.83 -8.77
CA PRO A 50 18.79 46.92 -9.06
C PRO A 50 19.81 47.45 -10.14
N PRO A 51 20.87 46.68 -10.56
CA PRO A 51 22.19 47.20 -10.96
C PRO A 51 22.37 47.54 -12.45
N GLY A 52 23.20 48.55 -12.75
CA GLY A 52 23.57 48.98 -14.10
C GLY A 52 25.00 48.58 -14.50
N GLY A 53 25.16 48.05 -15.72
CA GLY A 53 26.43 47.68 -16.33
C GLY A 53 27.07 48.79 -17.16
N TYR A 54 28.36 48.63 -17.46
CA TYR A 54 29.11 49.41 -18.46
C TYR A 54 30.13 48.51 -19.21
N PRO A 55 30.51 48.87 -20.46
CA PRO A 55 30.99 47.97 -21.54
C PRO A 55 32.53 47.85 -21.67
N PRO A 56 33.08 46.96 -22.53
CA PRO A 56 34.52 46.77 -22.71
C PRO A 56 35.12 47.69 -23.79
N PRO A 57 36.45 47.96 -23.78
CA PRO A 57 37.16 48.49 -24.94
C PRO A 57 37.78 47.38 -25.80
N THR A 58 37.53 47.48 -27.11
CA THR A 58 38.06 46.65 -28.22
C THR A 58 39.15 47.41 -29.00
N GLY A 59 40.20 46.70 -29.45
CA GLY A 59 41.13 47.06 -30.56
C GLY A 59 42.11 48.21 -30.28
N ASP A 60 43.34 48.32 -30.82
CA ASP A 60 44.09 47.63 -31.87
C ASP A 60 45.58 47.99 -31.72
N GLN A 61 46.55 47.06 -31.86
CA GLN A 61 47.87 47.35 -32.46
C GLN A 61 48.68 46.08 -32.84
N PRO A 62 49.26 45.98 -34.07
CA PRO A 62 50.06 44.85 -34.58
C PRO A 62 51.59 45.16 -34.63
N PRO A 63 52.46 44.37 -35.32
CA PRO A 63 53.03 43.08 -34.92
C PRO A 63 54.58 43.12 -34.83
N SER A 64 55.25 42.20 -34.11
CA SER A 64 56.66 41.90 -34.41
C SER A 64 57.15 40.52 -33.91
N GLY A 65 57.75 39.77 -34.84
CA GLY A 65 58.99 39.01 -34.65
C GLY A 65 58.96 37.79 -33.71
N GLY A 66 58.73 36.62 -34.30
CA GLY A 66 58.82 35.34 -33.59
C GLY A 66 60.23 34.97 -33.13
N TYR A 67 60.29 34.47 -31.89
CA TYR A 67 61.33 33.57 -31.39
C TYR A 67 60.62 32.33 -30.81
N PRO A 68 61.07 31.10 -31.10
CA PRO A 68 60.49 29.91 -30.47
C PRO A 68 60.86 29.87 -28.98
N PRO A 69 59.94 29.53 -28.06
CA PRO A 69 60.24 29.39 -26.65
C PRO A 69 61.06 28.11 -26.38
N PRO A 70 61.90 28.07 -25.32
CA PRO A 70 62.66 26.89 -24.94
C PRO A 70 61.72 25.74 -24.53
N ALA A 71 62.08 24.51 -24.91
CA ALA A 71 61.35 23.30 -24.53
C ALA A 71 61.16 23.22 -23.00
N GLY A 72 59.92 23.18 -22.57
CA GLY A 72 59.52 23.16 -21.16
C GLY A 72 60.02 21.91 -20.43
N ALA A 73 60.42 22.12 -19.18
CA ALA A 73 60.65 21.06 -18.21
C ALA A 73 59.37 20.20 -18.04
N PRO A 74 59.48 18.89 -17.78
CA PRO A 74 58.32 18.05 -17.53
C PRO A 74 57.59 18.51 -16.25
N PRO A 75 56.25 18.56 -16.24
CA PRO A 75 55.50 19.00 -15.07
C PRO A 75 55.68 18.02 -13.91
N SER A 76 55.97 18.58 -12.73
CA SER A 76 55.98 17.89 -11.45
C SER A 76 54.62 17.21 -11.22
N GLY A 77 54.64 15.89 -11.00
CA GLY A 77 53.47 15.07 -10.76
C GLY A 77 52.57 15.66 -9.66
N GLY A 78 51.34 16.00 -10.04
CA GLY A 78 50.31 16.45 -9.13
C GLY A 78 49.91 15.33 -8.18
N TYR A 79 49.69 15.69 -6.91
CA TYR A 79 49.07 14.82 -5.92
C TYR A 79 47.70 14.33 -6.43
N PRO A 80 47.34 13.05 -6.21
CA PRO A 80 46.01 12.57 -6.57
C PRO A 80 44.94 13.31 -5.75
N PRO A 81 43.76 13.60 -6.33
CA PRO A 81 42.68 14.28 -5.61
C PRO A 81 42.22 13.41 -4.43
N PRO A 82 41.80 14.01 -3.29
CA PRO A 82 41.25 13.27 -2.17
C PRO A 82 40.06 12.41 -2.63
N GLY A 83 40.10 11.12 -2.32
CA GLY A 83 39.09 10.15 -2.71
C GLY A 83 37.68 10.64 -2.35
N GLY A 84 36.78 10.55 -3.33
CA GLY A 84 35.37 10.83 -3.12
C GLY A 84 34.83 9.95 -2.00
N TYR A 85 34.18 10.58 -1.03
CA TYR A 85 33.41 9.87 -0.01
C TYR A 85 32.41 8.93 -0.71
N PRO A 86 32.25 7.67 -0.25
CA PRO A 86 31.14 6.85 -0.72
C PRO A 86 29.82 7.59 -0.46
N PRO A 87 28.80 7.45 -1.33
CA PRO A 87 27.52 8.11 -1.13
C PRO A 87 27.03 7.80 0.28
N GLY A 88 26.83 8.85 1.07
CA GLY A 88 26.38 8.72 2.45
C GLY A 88 25.16 7.82 2.49
N ALA A 89 25.23 6.79 3.33
CA ALA A 89 24.06 6.02 3.70
C ALA A 89 22.99 7.01 4.13
N GLY A 90 21.92 7.11 3.33
CA GLY A 90 20.80 7.98 3.63
C GLY A 90 20.33 7.71 5.06
N TYR A 91 20.14 8.78 5.82
CA TYR A 91 19.51 8.70 7.13
C TYR A 91 18.22 7.89 7.01
N PRO A 92 17.95 6.89 7.88
CA PRO A 92 16.70 6.18 7.85
C PRO A 92 15.60 7.17 8.24
N THR A 93 14.89 7.67 7.22
CA THR A 93 13.70 8.48 7.40
C THR A 93 12.63 7.59 8.03
N GLY A 94 12.38 7.82 9.32
CA GLY A 94 11.12 7.58 10.03
C GLY A 94 10.45 6.22 9.85
N GLY A 95 10.57 5.35 10.86
CA GLY A 95 9.48 4.54 11.42
C GLY A 95 8.58 3.70 10.51
N GLY A 96 8.93 3.48 9.25
CA GLY A 96 8.16 2.66 8.33
C GLY A 96 8.48 1.19 8.55
N TYR A 97 7.49 0.40 8.93
CA TYR A 97 7.56 -1.05 8.74
C TYR A 97 7.97 -1.31 7.28
N GLY A 98 9.11 -1.99 7.08
CA GLY A 98 9.57 -2.38 5.76
C GLY A 98 8.51 -3.20 5.01
N PRO A 99 8.61 -3.29 3.66
CA PRO A 99 7.66 -4.06 2.88
C PRO A 99 7.60 -5.51 3.38
N PRO A 100 6.41 -6.15 3.36
CA PRO A 100 6.27 -7.51 3.83
C PRO A 100 7.10 -8.47 2.97
N ALA A 101 7.65 -9.50 3.61
CA ALA A 101 8.51 -10.49 2.94
C ALA A 101 7.85 -11.05 1.67
N GLY A 102 8.60 -11.04 0.57
CA GLY A 102 8.16 -11.53 -0.74
C GLY A 102 7.24 -10.59 -1.54
N PHE A 103 6.92 -9.40 -1.02
CA PHE A 103 6.06 -8.43 -1.72
C PHE A 103 6.68 -7.04 -1.75
N ALA A 104 6.31 -6.25 -2.76
CA ALA A 104 6.75 -4.87 -2.88
C ALA A 104 6.09 -3.94 -1.85
N ASN A 105 4.88 -4.28 -1.39
CA ASN A 105 4.10 -3.50 -0.43
C ASN A 105 3.01 -4.37 0.22
N ASN A 106 2.34 -3.84 1.25
CA ASN A 106 1.26 -4.54 1.95
C ASN A 106 0.03 -4.80 1.07
N GLU A 107 -0.24 -3.92 0.09
CA GLU A 107 -1.35 -4.06 -0.85
C GLU A 107 -1.19 -5.36 -1.66
N ASP A 108 0.01 -5.61 -2.20
CA ASP A 108 0.31 -6.82 -2.97
C ASP A 108 0.12 -8.09 -2.13
N LYS A 109 0.59 -8.04 -0.88
CA LYS A 109 0.40 -9.15 0.07
C LYS A 109 -1.09 -9.40 0.31
N THR A 110 -1.86 -8.35 0.60
CA THR A 110 -3.31 -8.46 0.85
C THR A 110 -4.02 -9.13 -0.31
N TRP A 111 -3.76 -8.73 -1.55
CA TRP A 111 -4.44 -9.32 -2.70
C TRP A 111 -3.98 -10.74 -3.05
N ALA A 112 -2.72 -11.08 -2.79
CA ALA A 112 -2.28 -12.47 -2.87
C ALA A 112 -3.01 -13.34 -1.84
N LEU A 113 -3.16 -12.86 -0.61
CA LEU A 113 -3.92 -13.56 0.44
C LEU A 113 -5.39 -13.70 0.08
N ILE A 114 -6.03 -12.65 -0.45
CA ILE A 114 -7.42 -12.68 -0.93
C ILE A 114 -7.59 -13.73 -2.02
N ALA A 115 -6.65 -13.84 -2.97
CA ALA A 115 -6.75 -14.83 -4.04
C ALA A 115 -6.81 -16.27 -3.51
N HIS A 116 -5.99 -16.60 -2.52
CA HIS A 116 -5.92 -17.96 -1.96
C HIS A 116 -7.01 -18.22 -0.91
N PHE A 117 -7.06 -17.41 0.15
CA PHE A 117 -8.01 -17.59 1.25
C PHE A 117 -9.44 -17.25 0.83
N GLY A 118 -9.63 -16.22 0.01
CA GLY A 118 -10.93 -15.93 -0.58
C GLY A 118 -11.40 -17.07 -1.48
N GLY A 119 -10.49 -17.76 -2.17
CA GLY A 119 -10.83 -18.95 -2.94
C GLY A 119 -11.31 -20.09 -2.04
N ALA A 120 -10.59 -20.36 -0.94
CA ALA A 120 -11.01 -21.33 0.08
C ALA A 120 -12.36 -20.95 0.72
N ALA A 121 -12.59 -19.68 1.02
CA ALA A 121 -13.87 -19.19 1.54
C ALA A 121 -15.00 -19.36 0.51
N GLY A 122 -14.72 -19.10 -0.77
CA GLY A 122 -15.66 -19.32 -1.87
C GLY A 122 -16.05 -20.79 -2.04
N VAL A 123 -15.14 -21.73 -1.75
CA VAL A 123 -15.46 -23.16 -1.68
C VAL A 123 -16.48 -23.42 -0.57
N ILE A 124 -16.29 -22.88 0.64
CA ILE A 124 -17.21 -23.08 1.77
C ILE A 124 -18.59 -22.47 1.46
N ILE A 125 -18.62 -21.18 1.12
CA ILE A 125 -19.85 -20.41 0.91
C ILE A 125 -20.63 -20.94 -0.30
N GLY A 126 -19.92 -21.32 -1.36
CA GLY A 126 -20.51 -21.77 -2.62
C GLY A 126 -20.74 -23.27 -2.73
N GLY A 127 -20.62 -24.04 -1.64
CA GLY A 127 -20.77 -25.50 -1.68
C GLY A 127 -19.83 -26.19 -2.67
N GLY A 128 -18.62 -25.65 -2.84
CA GLY A 128 -17.60 -26.15 -3.76
C GLY A 128 -17.54 -25.48 -5.13
N LEU A 129 -18.54 -24.68 -5.51
CA LEU A 129 -18.65 -24.15 -6.89
C LEU A 129 -18.18 -22.71 -7.07
N LEU A 130 -17.97 -21.96 -5.99
CA LEU A 130 -17.64 -20.52 -6.05
C LEU A 130 -16.18 -20.19 -5.66
N GLY A 131 -15.32 -21.20 -5.53
CA GLY A 131 -13.92 -21.00 -5.12
C GLY A 131 -13.07 -20.16 -6.09
N TRP A 132 -13.49 -20.03 -7.35
CA TRP A 132 -12.76 -19.28 -8.38
C TRP A 132 -13.03 -17.77 -8.36
N LEU A 133 -14.07 -17.30 -7.65
CA LEU A 133 -14.47 -15.88 -7.68
C LEU A 133 -13.40 -14.96 -7.10
N ALA A 134 -12.94 -15.21 -5.88
CA ALA A 134 -11.94 -14.36 -5.23
C ALA A 134 -10.62 -14.26 -6.01
N PRO A 135 -9.99 -15.36 -6.49
CA PRO A 135 -8.78 -15.23 -7.30
C PRO A 135 -9.02 -14.56 -8.65
N LEU A 136 -10.21 -14.72 -9.25
CA LEU A 136 -10.56 -13.94 -10.45
C LEU A 136 -10.64 -12.45 -10.16
N ILE A 137 -11.32 -12.06 -9.07
CA ILE A 137 -11.43 -10.66 -8.66
C ILE A 137 -10.04 -10.09 -8.37
N ALA A 138 -9.18 -10.82 -7.65
CA ALA A 138 -7.80 -10.39 -7.39
C ALA A 138 -7.00 -10.17 -8.68
N MET A 139 -7.13 -11.09 -9.66
CA MET A 139 -6.49 -10.94 -10.96
C MET A 139 -7.00 -9.72 -11.73
N MET A 140 -8.31 -9.44 -11.69
CA MET A 140 -8.91 -8.32 -12.40
C MET A 140 -8.57 -6.97 -11.77
N VAL A 141 -8.59 -6.89 -10.44
CA VAL A 141 -8.35 -5.62 -9.72
C VAL A 141 -6.88 -5.27 -9.67
N ARG A 142 -6.01 -6.27 -9.40
CA ARG A 142 -4.59 -6.05 -9.11
C ARG A 142 -3.61 -6.68 -10.09
N GLY A 143 -4.06 -7.61 -10.93
CA GLY A 143 -3.18 -8.39 -11.79
C GLY A 143 -2.51 -7.58 -12.91
N GLN A 144 -3.05 -6.42 -13.28
CA GLN A 144 -2.39 -5.52 -14.25
C GLN A 144 -1.34 -4.62 -13.59
N GLN A 145 -1.47 -4.28 -12.30
CA GLN A 145 -0.49 -3.41 -11.63
C GLN A 145 0.60 -4.17 -10.87
N SER A 146 0.36 -5.44 -10.47
CA SER A 146 1.37 -6.25 -9.77
C SER A 146 1.54 -7.63 -10.41
N PRO A 147 2.71 -7.91 -11.02
CA PRO A 147 3.05 -9.24 -11.52
C PRO A 147 3.02 -10.31 -10.42
N THR A 148 3.40 -9.96 -9.19
CA THR A 148 3.36 -10.87 -8.04
C THR A 148 1.92 -11.25 -7.70
N VAL A 149 1.02 -10.27 -7.57
CA VAL A 149 -0.41 -10.55 -7.34
C VAL A 149 -1.00 -11.36 -8.48
N ARG A 150 -0.66 -11.03 -9.73
CA ARG A 150 -1.12 -11.79 -10.89
C ARG A 150 -0.67 -13.26 -10.81
N ALA A 151 0.59 -13.52 -10.44
CA ALA A 151 1.08 -14.89 -10.31
C ALA A 151 0.33 -15.70 -9.26
N HIS A 152 0.07 -15.12 -8.08
CA HIS A 152 -0.73 -15.75 -7.03
C HIS A 152 -2.18 -15.97 -7.46
N ALA A 153 -2.80 -14.94 -8.06
CA ALA A 153 -4.18 -14.99 -8.53
C ALA A 153 -4.39 -16.03 -9.63
N VAL A 154 -3.51 -16.09 -10.64
CA VAL A 154 -3.56 -17.08 -11.72
C VAL A 154 -3.35 -18.49 -11.19
N ALA A 155 -2.40 -18.70 -10.28
CA ALA A 155 -2.18 -20.01 -9.67
C ALA A 155 -3.40 -20.51 -8.90
N ALA A 156 -4.00 -19.66 -8.06
CA ALA A 156 -5.21 -19.98 -7.32
C ALA A 156 -6.43 -20.16 -8.24
N LEU A 157 -6.59 -19.30 -9.25
CA LEU A 157 -7.71 -19.35 -10.20
C LEU A 157 -7.71 -20.65 -10.99
N ASN A 158 -6.57 -21.03 -11.58
CA ASN A 158 -6.43 -22.26 -12.36
C ASN A 158 -6.76 -23.50 -11.51
N PHE A 159 -6.30 -23.52 -10.27
CA PHE A 159 -6.60 -24.60 -9.33
C PHE A 159 -8.09 -24.67 -9.00
N GLN A 160 -8.69 -23.53 -8.64
CA GLN A 160 -10.11 -23.46 -8.29
C GLN A 160 -11.02 -23.82 -9.46
N LEU A 161 -10.69 -23.39 -10.69
CA LEU A 161 -11.42 -23.79 -11.89
C LEU A 161 -11.30 -25.29 -12.16
N THR A 162 -10.08 -25.85 -12.05
CA THR A 162 -9.86 -27.30 -12.21
C THR A 162 -10.77 -28.10 -11.28
N TRP A 163 -10.77 -27.76 -9.98
CA TRP A 163 -11.56 -28.50 -8.99
C TRP A 163 -13.05 -28.17 -9.02
N THR A 164 -13.44 -26.98 -9.47
CA THR A 164 -14.85 -26.66 -9.74
C THR A 164 -15.40 -27.58 -10.84
N ILE A 165 -14.64 -27.78 -11.93
CA ILE A 165 -15.02 -28.70 -13.00
C ILE A 165 -15.13 -30.14 -12.49
N VAL A 166 -14.14 -30.60 -11.72
CA VAL A 166 -14.19 -31.94 -11.09
C VAL A 166 -15.41 -32.08 -10.16
N GLY A 167 -15.74 -31.03 -9.39
CA GLY A 167 -16.93 -30.98 -8.54
C GLY A 167 -18.24 -31.09 -9.33
N VAL A 168 -18.35 -30.38 -10.45
CA VAL A 168 -19.50 -30.49 -11.37
C VAL A 168 -19.63 -31.90 -11.92
N LEU A 169 -18.52 -32.55 -12.31
CA LEU A 169 -18.54 -33.96 -12.72
C LEU A 169 -18.97 -34.88 -11.59
N GLY A 170 -18.59 -34.58 -10.35
CA GLY A 170 -19.08 -35.29 -9.16
C GLY A 170 -20.61 -35.21 -9.04
N TRP A 171 -21.21 -34.04 -9.29
CA TRP A 171 -22.67 -33.90 -9.32
C TRP A 171 -23.32 -34.71 -10.44
N VAL A 172 -22.70 -34.77 -11.63
CA VAL A 172 -23.19 -35.62 -12.73
C VAL A 172 -23.18 -37.10 -12.33
N VAL A 173 -22.11 -37.58 -11.68
CA VAL A 173 -22.02 -38.96 -11.17
C VAL A 173 -23.12 -39.24 -10.14
N THR A 174 -23.39 -38.31 -9.23
CA THR A 174 -24.51 -38.43 -8.29
C THR A 174 -25.84 -38.61 -9.02
N LEU A 175 -26.10 -37.81 -10.05
CA LEU A 175 -27.36 -37.90 -10.82
C LEU A 175 -27.49 -39.21 -11.59
N VAL A 176 -26.42 -39.65 -12.27
CA VAL A 176 -26.41 -40.90 -13.05
C VAL A 176 -26.61 -42.12 -12.16
N THR A 177 -26.12 -42.07 -10.93
CA THR A 177 -26.30 -43.14 -9.93
C THR A 177 -27.59 -42.99 -9.11
N CYS A 178 -28.54 -42.15 -9.56
CA CYS A 178 -29.80 -41.87 -8.87
C CYS A 178 -29.62 -41.47 -7.40
N GLY A 179 -28.54 -40.75 -7.08
CA GLY A 179 -28.23 -40.26 -5.74
C GLY A 179 -27.43 -41.21 -4.86
N ILE A 180 -27.14 -42.44 -5.30
CA ILE A 180 -26.37 -43.41 -4.50
C ILE A 180 -24.99 -42.84 -4.11
N LEU A 181 -24.37 -42.06 -5.00
CA LEU A 181 -23.07 -41.43 -4.77
C LEU A 181 -23.14 -39.96 -4.33
N PHE A 182 -24.20 -39.53 -3.63
CA PHE A 182 -24.39 -38.13 -3.22
C PHE A 182 -23.24 -37.52 -2.39
N PHE A 183 -22.44 -38.35 -1.71
CA PHE A 183 -21.30 -37.92 -0.91
C PHE A 183 -20.06 -37.56 -1.75
N VAL A 184 -20.02 -37.91 -3.04
CA VAL A 184 -18.84 -37.67 -3.90
C VAL A 184 -18.50 -36.17 -4.03
N PRO A 185 -19.44 -35.26 -4.36
CA PRO A 185 -19.16 -33.81 -4.35
C PRO A 185 -18.63 -33.31 -3.00
N MET A 186 -19.14 -33.84 -1.89
CA MET A 186 -18.71 -33.50 -0.52
C MET A 186 -17.29 -33.97 -0.19
N LEU A 187 -16.77 -34.98 -0.88
CA LEU A 187 -15.37 -35.37 -0.73
C LEU A 187 -14.46 -34.55 -1.65
N VAL A 188 -14.92 -34.26 -2.86
CA VAL A 188 -14.14 -33.54 -3.88
C VAL A 188 -13.77 -32.13 -3.42
N TRP A 189 -14.71 -31.36 -2.89
CA TRP A 189 -14.46 -29.96 -2.48
C TRP A 189 -13.53 -29.80 -1.26
N LEU A 190 -13.21 -30.88 -0.53
CA LEU A 190 -12.21 -30.84 0.54
C LEU A 190 -10.80 -30.56 0.00
N VAL A 191 -10.50 -31.06 -1.21
CA VAL A 191 -9.20 -30.85 -1.84
C VAL A 191 -8.97 -29.34 -2.11
N PRO A 192 -9.82 -28.62 -2.85
CA PRO A 192 -9.60 -27.20 -3.07
C PRO A 192 -9.66 -26.35 -1.79
N LEU A 193 -10.40 -26.80 -0.77
CA LEU A 193 -10.41 -26.14 0.53
C LEU A 193 -9.03 -26.21 1.22
N ILE A 194 -8.49 -27.42 1.40
CA ILE A 194 -7.24 -27.64 2.13
C ILE A 194 -6.07 -26.97 1.41
N PHE A 195 -5.95 -27.21 0.11
CA PHE A 195 -4.87 -26.61 -0.68
C PHE A 195 -5.04 -25.10 -0.81
N GLY A 196 -6.27 -24.57 -0.84
CA GLY A 196 -6.53 -23.14 -0.79
C GLY A 196 -5.95 -22.48 0.46
N ILE A 197 -6.15 -23.10 1.62
CA ILE A 197 -5.60 -22.66 2.91
C ILE A 197 -4.06 -22.74 2.91
N ILE A 198 -3.48 -23.85 2.44
CA ILE A 198 -2.01 -24.00 2.33
C ILE A 198 -1.42 -22.92 1.41
N GLY A 199 -2.07 -22.66 0.27
CA GLY A 199 -1.68 -21.61 -0.65
C GLY A 199 -1.71 -20.22 0.01
N GLY A 200 -2.71 -19.97 0.85
CA GLY A 200 -2.82 -18.72 1.61
C GLY A 200 -1.70 -18.55 2.64
N PHE A 201 -1.34 -19.61 3.37
CA PHE A 201 -0.20 -19.57 4.29
C PHE A 201 1.13 -19.36 3.55
N LYS A 202 1.33 -20.03 2.42
CA LYS A 202 2.52 -19.83 1.56
C LYS A 202 2.58 -18.41 1.01
N ALA A 203 1.46 -17.85 0.58
CA ALA A 203 1.39 -16.46 0.18
C ALA A 203 1.68 -15.51 1.35
N ASN A 204 1.27 -15.83 2.58
CA ASN A 204 1.60 -15.02 3.76
C ASN A 204 3.11 -14.97 4.04
N GLU A 205 3.83 -16.05 3.73
CA GLU A 205 5.29 -16.16 3.76
C GLU A 205 5.97 -15.47 2.56
N GLY A 206 5.21 -14.92 1.61
CA GLY A 206 5.77 -14.34 0.38
C GLY A 206 6.20 -15.35 -0.67
N VAL A 207 5.73 -16.60 -0.56
CA VAL A 207 6.10 -17.70 -1.45
C VAL A 207 4.93 -18.05 -2.37
N LEU A 208 5.20 -18.07 -3.69
CA LEU A 208 4.24 -18.51 -4.67
C LEU A 208 3.96 -20.02 -4.53
N TYR A 209 2.74 -20.36 -4.17
CA TYR A 209 2.32 -21.76 -4.07
C TYR A 209 1.98 -22.36 -5.42
N ARG A 210 2.60 -23.50 -5.74
CA ARG A 210 2.29 -24.30 -6.93
C ARG A 210 1.34 -25.41 -6.56
N TYR A 211 0.09 -25.25 -6.96
CA TYR A 211 -0.95 -26.24 -6.71
C TYR A 211 -0.69 -27.54 -7.47
N PRO A 212 -0.71 -28.71 -6.81
CA PRO A 212 -0.70 -29.98 -7.51
C PRO A 212 -2.03 -30.18 -8.25
N MET A 213 -2.04 -31.06 -9.25
CA MET A 213 -3.25 -31.48 -9.97
C MET A 213 -4.07 -30.27 -10.49
N THR A 214 -3.38 -29.31 -11.12
CA THR A 214 -3.97 -28.09 -11.68
C THR A 214 -3.81 -28.07 -13.18
N TYR A 215 -4.90 -27.79 -13.90
CA TYR A 215 -4.84 -27.45 -15.31
C TYR A 215 -4.64 -25.94 -15.49
N SER A 216 -3.74 -25.55 -16.40
CA SER A 216 -3.45 -24.14 -16.66
C SER A 216 -4.35 -23.59 -17.76
N PHE A 217 -5.42 -22.88 -17.38
CA PHE A 217 -6.32 -22.21 -18.32
C PHE A 217 -5.80 -20.84 -18.74
N THR A 218 -5.20 -20.12 -17.80
CA THR A 218 -4.67 -18.77 -18.00
C THR A 218 -3.20 -18.68 -17.62
N ARG A 219 -2.48 -17.76 -18.27
CA ARG A 219 -1.06 -17.45 -18.03
C ARG A 219 -0.87 -16.00 -17.60
#